data_AF-A0A7V9QH65-F1
#
_entry.id   AF-A0A7V9QH65-F1
#
_cell.length_a   1.000
_cell.length_b   1.000
_cell.length_c   1.000
_cell.angle_alpha   90.00
_cell.angle_beta   90.00
_cell.angle_gamma   90.00
#
_symmetry.space_group_name_H-M   'P 1'
#
loop_
_entity.id
_entity.type
_entity.pdbx_description
1 polymer ?
#
loop_
_entity_poly.entity_id
_entity_poly.type
_entity_poly.pdbx_seq_one_letter_code
_entity_poly.pdbx_strand_id
1 'polypeptide(L)' 'LRPIMMTALVAAFGLLPAALSTGVGSDSQRPFAIVIVGGLFSRLLISIFLMPALYDVVAREGDRLEV' A
#
# COMPACT_ATOMS: atom_id res chain seq x y z
N LEU A 1 -7.85 -6.05 -8.93
CA LEU A 1 -8.08 -4.61 -8.66
C LEU A 1 -9.01 -4.34 -7.46
N ARG A 2 -10.20 -4.96 -7.37
CA ARG A 2 -11.13 -4.78 -6.23
C ARG A 2 -10.52 -4.92 -4.82
N PRO A 3 -9.70 -5.95 -4.51
CA PRO A 3 -9.12 -6.12 -3.16
C PRO A 3 -8.01 -5.09 -2.84
N ILE A 4 -7.26 -4.70 -3.87
CA ILE A 4 -6.16 -3.73 -3.77
C ILE A 4 -6.74 -2.35 -3.43
N MET A 5 -7.83 -1.95 -4.08
CA MET A 5 -8.53 -0.69 -3.75
C MET A 5 -9.12 -0.73 -2.33
N MET A 6 -9.65 -1.87 -1.88
CA MET A 6 -10.22 -2.00 -0.54
C MET A 6 -9.15 -1.83 0.56
N THR A 7 -7.99 -2.47 0.40
CA THR A 7 -6.88 -2.34 1.37
C THR A 7 -6.29 -0.93 1.38
N ALA A 8 -6.16 -0.29 0.21
CA ALA A 8 -5.70 1.10 0.12
C ALA A 8 -6.66 2.07 0.81
N LEU A 9 -7.97 1.91 0.61
CA LEU A 9 -8.99 2.75 1.24
C LEU A 9 -9.04 2.55 2.76
N VAL A 10 -9.01 1.30 3.24
CA VAL A 10 -8.96 1.01 4.68
C VAL A 10 -7.73 1.62 5.34
N ALA A 11 -6.57 1.51 4.72
CA ALA A 11 -5.33 2.11 5.23
C ALA A 11 -5.39 3.65 5.27
N ALA A 12 -5.90 4.27 4.19
CA ALA A 12 -6.05 5.72 4.12
C ALA A 12 -7.00 6.24 5.21
N PHE A 13 -8.19 5.63 5.35
CA PHE A 13 -9.16 6.06 6.35
C PHE A 13 -8.76 5.75 7.80
N GLY A 14 -8.08 4.63 8.05
CA GLY A 14 -7.65 4.23 9.41
C GLY A 14 -6.54 5.11 9.98
N LEU A 15 -5.72 5.73 9.12
CA LEU A 15 -4.55 6.50 9.53
C LEU A 15 -4.69 8.01 9.31
N LEU A 16 -5.66 8.46 8.49
CA LEU A 16 -5.96 9.88 8.27
C LEU A 16 -6.16 10.69 9.57
N PRO A 17 -7.00 10.24 10.53
CA PRO A 17 -7.25 11.01 11.75
C PRO A 17 -6.02 11.05 12.67
N ALA A 18 -5.20 9.99 12.67
CA ALA A 18 -3.95 9.96 13.41
C ALA A 18 -2.89 10.91 12.83
N ALA A 19 -2.82 11.03 11.49
CA ALA A 19 -1.92 11.97 10.81
C ALA A 19 -2.34 13.45 11.00
N LEU A 20 -3.65 13.72 11.08
CA LEU A 20 -4.20 15.06 11.23
C LEU A 20 -4.34 15.51 12.69
N SER A 21 -4.21 14.61 13.67
CA SER A 21 -4.32 14.92 15.10
C SER A 21 -3.24 15.92 15.55
N THR A 22 -3.68 16.99 16.22
CA THR A 22 -2.82 18.05 16.82
C THR A 22 -2.96 18.10 18.35
N GLY A 23 -3.43 17.01 18.98
CA GLY A 23 -3.59 16.93 20.44
C GLY A 23 -2.29 16.65 21.20
N VAL A 24 -2.30 16.83 22.53
CA VAL A 24 -1.16 16.52 23.42
C VAL A 24 -0.76 15.04 23.28
N GLY A 25 0.51 14.75 22.98
CA GLY A 25 1.00 13.39 22.69
C GLY A 25 1.04 13.03 21.20
N SER A 26 0.70 13.97 20.30
CA SER A 26 0.82 13.81 18.85
C SER A 26 2.24 13.98 18.32
N ASP A 27 3.13 14.70 19.03
CA ASP A 27 4.49 14.99 18.55
C ASP A 27 5.31 13.73 18.22
N SER A 28 5.11 12.65 18.97
CA SER A 28 5.76 11.37 18.71
C SER A 28 4.96 10.45 17.78
N GLN A 29 3.63 10.44 17.86
CA GLN A 29 2.80 9.49 17.09
C GLN A 29 2.56 9.93 15.65
N ARG A 30 2.53 11.24 15.39
CA ARG A 30 2.30 11.83 14.08
C ARG A 30 3.38 11.45 13.04
N PRO A 31 4.70 11.50 13.35
CA PRO A 31 5.72 11.05 12.39
C PRO A 31 5.61 9.55 12.08
N PHE A 32 5.33 8.69 13.07
CA PHE A 32 5.11 7.26 12.82
C PHE A 32 3.90 7.02 11.92
N ALA A 33 2.77 7.69 12.16
CA ALA A 33 1.57 7.57 11.34
C ALA A 33 1.85 7.99 9.88
N ILE A 34 2.56 9.10 9.67
CA ILE A 34 2.92 9.59 8.33
C ILE A 34 3.80 8.58 7.59
N VAL A 35 4.81 8.00 8.25
CA VAL A 35 5.69 6.98 7.65
C VAL A 35 4.90 5.73 7.27
N ILE A 36 3.99 5.26 8.12
CA ILE A 36 3.17 4.08 7.84
C ILE A 36 2.27 4.32 6.63
N VAL A 37 1.58 5.47 6.56
CA VAL A 37 0.75 5.84 5.40
C VAL A 37 1.57 5.91 4.12
N GLY A 38 2.71 6.61 4.16
CA GLY A 38 3.61 6.72 3.02
C GLY A 38 4.17 5.38 2.56
N GLY A 39 4.52 4.50 3.51
CA GLY A 39 5.00 3.14 3.23
C GLY A 39 3.93 2.25 2.61
N LEU A 40 2.69 2.31 3.10
CA LEU A 40 1.54 1.60 2.51
C LEU A 40 1.24 2.05 1.09
N PHE A 41 1.27 3.36 0.84
CA PHE A 41 1.08 3.92 -0.50
C PHE A 41 2.21 3.49 -1.45
N SER A 42 3.46 3.57 -0.99
CA SER A 42 4.62 3.13 -1.78
C SER A 42 4.57 1.63 -2.08
N ARG A 43 4.19 0.80 -1.10
CA ARG A 43 4.00 -0.65 -1.27
C ARG A 43 2.89 -0.96 -2.27
N LEU A 44 1.80 -0.18 -2.27
CA LEU A 44 0.70 -0.33 -3.24
C LEU A 44 1.19 -0.12 -4.66
N LEU A 45 1.91 0.99 -4.89
CA LEU A 45 2.48 1.32 -6.19
C LEU A 45 3.47 0.24 -6.62
N ILE A 46 4.44 -0.09 -5.76
CA ILE A 46 5.42 -1.13 -6.04
C ILE A 46 4.71 -2.44 -6.37
N SER A 47 3.70 -2.86 -5.61
CA SER A 47 2.98 -4.13 -5.88
C SER A 47 2.34 -4.16 -7.27
N ILE A 48 1.67 -3.07 -7.68
CA ILE A 48 0.99 -3.00 -8.98
C ILE A 48 1.98 -3.04 -10.16
N PHE A 49 3.16 -2.42 -10.01
CA PHE A 49 4.18 -2.40 -11.08
C PHE A 49 5.13 -3.61 -11.03
N LEU A 50 5.47 -4.08 -9.84
CA LEU A 50 6.45 -5.14 -9.61
C LEU A 50 5.87 -6.51 -9.92
N MET A 51 4.60 -6.78 -9.59
CA MET A 51 3.92 -8.03 -9.97
C MET A 51 3.99 -8.32 -11.48
N PRO A 52 3.53 -7.42 -12.36
CA PRO A 52 3.57 -7.68 -13.80
C PRO A 52 5.01 -7.71 -14.34
N ALA A 53 5.92 -6.88 -13.81
CA ALA A 53 7.33 -6.92 -14.22
C ALA A 53 8.02 -8.22 -13.83
N LEU A 54 7.77 -8.74 -12.62
CA LEU A 54 8.24 -10.05 -12.20
C LEU A 54 7.61 -11.17 -13.03
N TYR A 55 6.32 -11.06 -13.32
CA TYR A 55 5.65 -12.03 -14.19
C TYR A 55 6.27 -12.04 -15.58
N ASP A 56 6.50 -10.89 -16.20
CA ASP A 56 7.12 -10.81 -17.53
C ASP A 56 8.54 -11.39 -17.57
N VAL A 57 9.33 -11.18 -16.50
CA VAL A 57 10.71 -11.69 -16.41
C VAL A 57 10.78 -13.18 -16.08
N VAL A 58 9.83 -13.69 -15.28
CA VAL A 58 9.87 -15.07 -14.76
C VAL A 58 8.98 -16.02 -15.57
N ALA A 59 7.89 -15.53 -16.18
CA ALA A 59 6.98 -16.35 -16.97
C ALA A 59 7.68 -16.87 -18.22
N ARG A 60 7.69 -18.20 -18.36
CA ARG A 60 8.15 -18.90 -19.57
C ARG A 60 6.94 -19.14 -20.47
N GLU A 61 7.16 -19.24 -21.79
CA GLU A 61 6.14 -19.32 -22.85
C GLU A 61 5.07 -20.44 -22.70
N GLY A 62 5.15 -21.30 -21.68
CA GLY A 62 4.20 -22.38 -21.38
C GLY A 62 3.27 -22.17 -20.17
N ASP A 63 3.42 -21.09 -19.39
CA ASP A 63 2.58 -20.85 -18.19
C ASP A 63 1.20 -20.33 -18.59
N ARG A 64 0.28 -21.26 -18.88
CA ARG A 64 -1.14 -20.95 -19.02
C ARG A 64 -1.70 -20.61 -17.64
N LEU A 65 -2.08 -19.35 -17.47
CA LEU A 65 -2.96 -18.91 -16.38
C LEU A 65 -4.31 -19.64 -16.53
N GLU A 66 -4.47 -20.79 -15.89
CA GLU A 66 -5.80 -21.31 -15.55
C GLU A 66 -6.40 -20.37 -14.51
N VAL A 67 -7.26 -19.47 -14.98
CA VAL A 67 -8.05 -18.53 -14.15
C VAL A 67 -9.33 -19.17 -13.63
#